data_AF-A0A0G1R206-F1
#
_entry.id   AF-A0A0G1R206-F1
#
_cell.length_a   1.000
_cell.length_b   1.000
_cell.length_c   1.000
_cell.angle_alpha   90.00
_cell.angle_beta   90.00
_cell.angle_gamma   90.00
#
_symmetry.space_group_name_H-M   'P 1'
#
loop_
_entity.id
_entity.type
_entity.pdbx_description
1 polymer ?
#
loop_
_entity_poly.entity_id
_entity_poly.type
_entity_poly.pdbx_seq_one_letter_code
_entity_poly.pdbx_strand_id
1 'polypeptide(L)'
;MVHGEYGKTLEEVFGVLQLSEAEKKGNIDFFKRRLANELWLDVKKDMKNVPAWAEELQVMADTSDPRLMELKKRVEAEFSRSELAKRSRPLFKKTLQEYITPLSSGLEPNAIARLEEIIKRF
;
A
#
# COMPACT_ATOMS: atom_id res chain seq x y z
N MET A 1 -8.17 -3.29 -4.28
CA MET A 1 -6.70 -3.43 -4.11
C MET A 1 -6.22 -3.28 -2.66
N VAL A 2 -7.12 -3.12 -1.68
CA VAL A 2 -6.87 -3.56 -0.30
C VAL A 2 -8.09 -4.42 0.06
N HIS A 3 -8.07 -5.67 -0.36
CA HIS A 3 -9.11 -6.66 -0.10
C HIS A 3 -8.43 -8.00 0.15
N GLY A 4 -9.13 -8.92 0.80
CA GLY A 4 -8.54 -10.18 1.23
C GLY A 4 -7.51 -9.94 2.34
N GLU A 5 -6.33 -10.52 2.19
CA GLU A 5 -5.29 -10.53 3.23
C GLU A 5 -4.86 -9.13 3.67
N TYR A 6 -4.66 -8.19 2.74
CA TYR A 6 -4.19 -6.83 3.07
C TYR A 6 -5.22 -6.07 3.91
N GLY A 7 -6.51 -6.24 3.60
CA GLY A 7 -7.60 -5.61 4.35
C GLY A 7 -7.70 -6.15 5.78
N LYS A 8 -7.62 -7.47 5.93
CA LYS A 8 -7.61 -8.12 7.25
C LYS A 8 -6.46 -7.64 8.12
N THR A 9 -5.24 -7.59 7.57
CA THR A 9 -4.06 -7.09 8.30
C THR A 9 -4.25 -5.64 8.75
N LEU A 10 -4.79 -4.77 7.90
CA LEU A 10 -5.07 -3.38 8.29
C LEU A 10 -6.14 -3.30 9.38
N GLU A 11 -7.22 -4.07 9.28
CA GLU A 11 -8.26 -4.12 10.31
C GLU A 11 -7.70 -4.54 11.67
N GLU A 12 -6.83 -5.55 11.70
CA GLU A 12 -6.16 -5.98 12.92
C GLU A 12 -5.26 -4.87 13.51
N VAL A 13 -4.45 -4.22 12.67
CA VAL A 13 -3.59 -3.11 13.09
C VAL A 13 -4.42 -1.94 13.62
N PHE A 14 -5.47 -1.53 12.91
CA PHE A 14 -6.33 -0.44 13.34
C PHE A 14 -7.10 -0.78 14.62
N GLY A 15 -7.45 -2.05 14.83
CA GLY A 15 -8.03 -2.52 16.08
C GLY A 15 -7.07 -2.39 17.26
N VAL A 16 -5.79 -2.71 17.07
CA VAL A 16 -4.76 -2.51 18.12
C VAL A 16 -4.52 -1.03 18.39
N LEU A 17 -4.52 -0.19 17.35
CA LEU A 17 -4.38 1.26 17.47
C LEU A 17 -5.66 1.98 17.94
N GLN A 18 -6.77 1.24 18.09
CA GLN A 18 -8.09 1.77 18.50
C GLN A 18 -8.60 2.94 17.64
N LEU A 19 -8.31 2.91 16.34
CA LEU A 19 -8.73 3.98 15.43
C LEU A 19 -10.26 4.00 15.28
N SER A 20 -10.82 5.21 15.18
CA SER A 20 -12.23 5.42 14.81
C SER A 20 -12.50 5.02 13.36
N GLU A 21 -13.76 4.79 13.00
CA GLU A 21 -14.14 4.46 11.61
C GLU A 21 -13.73 5.54 10.59
N ALA A 22 -13.78 6.82 11.00
CA ALA A 22 -13.33 7.93 10.16
C ALA A 22 -11.82 7.85 9.90
N GLU A 23 -11.03 7.57 10.94
CA GLU A 23 -9.58 7.39 10.82
C GLU A 23 -9.25 6.14 10.00
N LYS A 24 -9.94 5.01 10.22
CA LYS A 24 -9.76 3.79 9.42
C LYS A 24 -9.95 4.07 7.94
N LYS A 25 -11.03 4.77 7.57
CA LYS A 25 -11.29 5.12 6.16
C LYS A 25 -10.16 5.95 5.55
N GLY A 26 -9.71 7.00 6.26
CA GLY A 26 -8.60 7.83 5.81
C GLY A 26 -7.29 7.04 5.65
N ASN A 27 -6.98 6.17 6.62
CA ASN A 27 -5.78 5.34 6.59
C ASN A 27 -5.85 4.27 5.48
N ILE A 28 -7.00 3.65 5.23
CA ILE A 28 -7.18 2.71 4.10
C ILE A 28 -6.87 3.41 2.77
N ASP A 29 -7.38 4.61 2.57
CA ASP A 29 -7.13 5.36 1.34
C ASP A 29 -5.67 5.82 1.21
N PHE A 30 -5.03 6.17 2.33
CA PHE A 30 -3.57 6.35 2.38
C PHE A 30 -2.83 5.09 1.93
N PHE A 31 -3.13 3.92 2.51
CA PHE A 31 -2.47 2.64 2.16
C PHE A 31 -2.68 2.27 0.68
N LYS A 32 -3.89 2.46 0.14
CA LYS A 32 -4.16 2.22 -1.29
C LYS A 32 -3.27 3.11 -2.17
N ARG A 33 -3.23 4.41 -1.90
CA ARG A 33 -2.45 5.39 -2.69
C ARG A 33 -0.96 5.12 -2.58
N ARG A 34 -0.46 4.90 -1.36
CA ARG A 34 0.94 4.62 -1.08
C ARG A 34 1.40 3.33 -1.74
N LEU A 35 0.65 2.24 -1.57
CA LEU A 35 0.97 0.96 -2.17
C LEU A 35 0.93 1.01 -3.70
N ALA A 36 -0.06 1.70 -4.28
CA ALA A 36 -0.13 1.87 -5.73
C ALA A 36 1.07 2.65 -6.27
N ASN A 37 1.52 3.69 -5.55
CA ASN A 37 2.70 4.47 -5.92
C ASN A 37 3.99 3.65 -5.79
N GLU A 38 4.20 2.95 -4.68
CA GLU A 38 5.37 2.08 -4.49
C GLU A 38 5.41 0.97 -5.55
N LEU A 39 4.25 0.36 -5.86
CA LEU A 39 4.16 -0.66 -6.89
C LEU A 39 4.47 -0.08 -8.27
N TRP A 40 3.97 1.12 -8.60
CA TRP A 40 4.33 1.82 -9.83
C TRP A 40 5.84 2.04 -9.94
N LEU A 41 6.46 2.57 -8.88
CA LEU A 41 7.91 2.80 -8.82
C LEU A 41 8.72 1.51 -8.93
N ASP A 42 8.19 0.39 -8.46
CA ASP A 42 8.81 -0.93 -8.62
C ASP A 42 8.72 -1.42 -10.06
N VAL A 43 7.51 -1.51 -10.61
CA VAL A 43 7.29 -2.12 -11.93
C VAL A 43 7.82 -1.27 -13.08
N LYS A 44 7.83 0.07 -12.94
CA LYS A 44 8.31 0.96 -14.01
C LYS A 44 9.77 0.73 -14.37
N LYS A 45 10.58 0.21 -13.43
CA LYS A 45 12.00 -0.11 -13.65
C LYS A 45 12.18 -1.22 -14.69
N ASP A 46 11.19 -2.09 -14.82
CA ASP A 46 11.20 -3.23 -15.73
C ASP A 46 10.44 -2.94 -17.04
N MET A 47 9.73 -1.81 -17.11
CA MET A 47 8.99 -1.41 -18.30
C MET A 47 9.93 -0.81 -19.34
N LYS A 48 9.84 -1.30 -20.59
CA LYS A 48 10.73 -0.87 -21.67
C LYS A 48 10.42 0.52 -22.24
N ASN A 49 9.18 0.99 -22.10
CA ASN A 49 8.73 2.24 -22.71
C ASN A 49 7.74 2.97 -21.80
N VAL A 50 8.29 3.61 -20.77
CA VAL A 50 7.53 4.48 -19.85
C VAL A 50 7.41 5.87 -20.47
N PRO A 51 6.20 6.37 -20.74
CA PRO A 51 6.02 7.73 -21.23
C PRO A 51 6.55 8.76 -20.22
N ALA A 52 7.14 9.86 -20.69
CA ALA A 52 7.68 10.91 -19.80
C ALA A 52 6.64 11.44 -18.80
N TRP A 53 5.36 11.57 -19.22
CA TRP A 53 4.29 12.00 -18.33
C TRP A 53 4.03 11.01 -17.18
N ALA A 54 4.36 9.73 -17.35
CA ALA A 54 4.17 8.70 -16.33
C ALA A 54 5.29 8.74 -15.27
N GLU A 55 6.45 9.30 -15.60
CA GLU A 55 7.53 9.56 -14.63
C GLU A 55 7.13 10.63 -13.61
N GLU A 56 6.40 11.64 -14.07
CA GLU A 56 5.93 12.76 -13.24
C GLU A 56 4.61 12.45 -12.50
N LEU A 57 3.98 11.33 -12.84
CA LEU A 57 2.66 10.99 -12.32
C LEU A 57 2.77 10.48 -10.87
N GLN A 58 2.43 11.35 -9.93
CA GLN A 58 2.24 10.94 -8.54
C GLN A 58 0.88 10.26 -8.38
N VAL A 59 0.87 8.93 -8.30
CA VAL A 59 -0.35 8.11 -8.13
C VAL A 59 -1.12 8.49 -6.84
N MET A 60 -0.47 9.17 -5.90
CA MET A 60 -1.05 9.64 -4.65
C MET A 60 -1.91 10.91 -4.77
N ALA A 61 -1.75 11.71 -5.82
CA ALA A 61 -2.31 13.07 -5.87
C ALA A 61 -3.77 13.13 -6.36
N ASP A 62 -4.09 12.52 -7.50
CA ASP A 62 -5.40 12.64 -8.13
C ASP A 62 -5.86 11.34 -8.79
N THR A 63 -6.72 10.59 -8.11
CA THR A 63 -7.29 9.32 -8.63
C THR A 63 -8.29 9.52 -9.78
N SER A 64 -8.69 10.76 -10.08
CA SER A 64 -9.59 11.09 -11.19
C SER A 64 -8.87 11.40 -12.50
N ASP A 65 -7.53 11.47 -12.47
CA ASP A 65 -6.71 11.72 -13.65
C ASP A 65 -6.89 10.58 -14.69
N PRO A 66 -7.36 10.88 -15.92
CA PRO A 66 -7.54 9.86 -16.95
C PRO A 66 -6.22 9.15 -17.33
N ARG A 67 -5.07 9.80 -17.11
CA ARG A 67 -3.74 9.20 -17.34
C ARG A 67 -3.46 8.03 -16.40
N LEU A 68 -4.07 7.99 -15.21
CA LEU A 68 -3.97 6.83 -14.33
C LEU A 68 -4.66 5.60 -14.91
N MET A 69 -5.77 5.77 -15.63
CA MET A 69 -6.42 4.65 -16.31
C MET A 69 -5.54 4.10 -17.43
N GLU A 70 -4.90 4.98 -18.20
CA GLU A 70 -3.95 4.56 -19.23
C GLU A 70 -2.75 3.82 -18.60
N LEU A 71 -2.18 4.39 -17.54
CA LEU A 71 -1.07 3.78 -16.81
C LEU A 71 -1.42 2.39 -16.30
N LYS A 72 -2.60 2.24 -15.68
CA LYS A 72 -3.10 0.95 -15.20
C LYS A 72 -3.20 -0.07 -16.33
N LYS A 73 -3.76 0.31 -17.49
CA LYS A 73 -3.88 -0.59 -18.64
C LYS A 73 -2.51 -1.05 -19.15
N ARG A 74 -1.52 -0.16 -19.19
CA ARG A 74 -0.15 -0.51 -19.60
C ARG A 74 0.48 -1.50 -18.64
N VAL A 75 0.39 -1.24 -17.33
CA VAL A 75 0.89 -2.16 -16.30
C VAL A 75 0.20 -3.52 -16.38
N GLU A 76 -1.13 -3.56 -16.56
CA GLU A 76 -1.89 -4.82 -16.70
C GLU A 76 -1.61 -5.56 -18.02
N ALA A 77 -1.09 -4.87 -19.05
CA ALA A 77 -0.67 -5.49 -20.31
C ALA A 77 0.74 -6.10 -20.23
N GLU A 78 1.62 -5.54 -19.39
CA GLU A 78 3.01 -6.00 -19.25
C GLU A 78 3.22 -6.99 -18.10
N PHE A 79 2.43 -6.90 -17.03
CA PHE A 79 2.59 -7.74 -15.83
C PHE A 79 1.33 -8.50 -15.50
N SER A 80 1.47 -9.80 -15.20
CA SER A 80 0.34 -10.60 -14.77
C SER A 80 -0.14 -10.20 -13.37
N ARG A 81 -1.42 -10.49 -13.08
CA ARG A 81 -1.96 -10.29 -11.72
C ARG A 81 -1.18 -11.03 -10.64
N SER A 82 -0.63 -12.21 -10.96
CA SER A 82 0.17 -12.99 -10.01
C SER A 82 1.50 -12.30 -9.70
N GLU A 83 2.17 -11.73 -10.71
CA GLU A 83 3.41 -10.96 -10.51
C GLU A 83 3.17 -9.69 -9.71
N LEU A 84 2.12 -8.93 -10.04
CA LEU A 84 1.74 -7.73 -9.30
C LEU A 84 1.40 -8.07 -7.84
N ALA A 85 0.72 -9.20 -7.59
CA ALA A 85 0.45 -9.68 -6.24
C ALA A 85 1.75 -10.01 -5.49
N LYS A 86 2.67 -10.76 -6.11
CA LYS A 86 3.97 -11.11 -5.52
C LYS A 86 4.81 -9.88 -5.18
N ARG A 87 4.84 -8.88 -6.07
CA ARG A 87 5.58 -7.62 -5.88
C ARG A 87 4.93 -6.72 -4.83
N SER A 88 3.60 -6.64 -4.81
CA SER A 88 2.89 -5.79 -3.85
C SER A 88 3.02 -6.26 -2.40
N ARG A 89 3.18 -7.57 -2.14
CA ARG A 89 3.25 -8.12 -0.78
C ARG A 89 4.41 -7.55 0.07
N PRO A 90 5.69 -7.61 -0.37
CA PRO A 90 6.78 -7.01 0.39
C PRO A 90 6.68 -5.48 0.49
N LEU A 91 6.15 -4.81 -0.53
CA LEU A 91 5.92 -3.37 -0.51
C LEU A 91 4.86 -2.97 0.52
N PHE A 92 3.79 -3.74 0.64
CA PHE A 92 2.76 -3.53 1.65
C PHE A 92 3.33 -3.76 3.06
N LYS A 93 4.11 -4.84 3.26
CA LYS A 93 4.76 -5.11 4.55
C LYS A 93 5.67 -3.96 4.97
N LYS A 94 6.50 -3.45 4.05
CA LYS A 94 7.34 -2.27 4.28
C LYS A 94 6.50 -1.05 4.65
N THR A 95 5.45 -0.75 3.87
CA THR A 95 4.54 0.38 4.12
C THR A 95 3.88 0.28 5.50
N LEU A 96 3.47 -0.93 5.90
CA LEU A 96 2.87 -1.20 7.20
C LEU A 96 3.85 -0.96 8.34
N GLN A 97 5.10 -1.38 8.17
CA GLN A 97 6.18 -1.14 9.14
C GLN A 97 6.48 0.35 9.29
N GLU A 98 6.61 1.08 8.18
CA GLU A 98 6.84 2.53 8.16
C GLU A 98 5.69 3.31 8.83
N TYR A 99 4.46 2.82 8.68
CA TYR A 99 3.28 3.40 9.34
C TYR A 99 3.26 3.14 10.84
N ILE A 100 3.55 1.91 11.28
CA ILE A 100 3.45 1.49 12.68
C ILE A 100 4.61 2.02 13.54
N THR A 101 5.84 2.01 13.03
CA THR A 101 7.05 2.36 13.79
C THR A 101 6.95 3.69 14.55
N PRO A 102 6.53 4.81 13.94
CA PRO A 102 6.39 6.07 14.68
C PRO A 102 5.24 6.04 15.69
N LEU A 103 4.18 5.26 15.44
CA LEU A 103 3.01 5.15 16.31
C LEU A 103 3.31 4.28 17.54
N SER A 104 4.18 3.28 17.42
CA SER A 104 4.51 2.36 18.53
C SER A 104 5.21 3.04 19.71
N SER A 105 5.89 4.17 19.49
CA SER A 105 6.63 4.87 20.55
C SER A 105 5.76 5.41 21.69
N GLY A 106 4.45 5.55 21.47
CA GLY A 106 3.48 6.03 22.48
C GLY A 106 2.53 4.95 22.99
N LEU A 107 2.75 3.67 22.65
CA LEU A 107 1.85 2.58 22.99
C LEU A 107 2.33 1.74 24.18
N GLU A 108 1.39 1.12 24.87
CA GLU A 108 1.67 0.12 25.90
C GLU A 108 2.42 -1.10 25.32
N PRO A 109 3.33 -1.74 26.08
CA PRO A 109 4.14 -2.87 25.59
C PRO A 109 3.34 -4.01 24.96
N ASN A 110 2.14 -4.31 25.49
CA ASN A 110 1.26 -5.33 24.93
C ASN A 110 0.72 -4.95 23.53
N ALA A 111 0.38 -3.68 23.32
CA ALA A 111 -0.06 -3.20 22.02
C ALA A 111 1.09 -3.26 20.99
N ILE A 112 2.32 -2.89 21.41
CA ILE A 112 3.52 -3.01 20.57
C ILE A 112 3.75 -4.48 20.16
N ALA A 113 3.74 -5.41 21.12
CA ALA A 113 3.94 -6.84 20.85
C ALA A 113 2.91 -7.39 19.86
N ARG A 114 1.64 -6.99 19.99
CA ARG A 114 0.58 -7.40 19.04
C ARG A 114 0.83 -6.83 17.64
N LEU A 115 1.26 -5.58 17.51
CA LEU A 115 1.58 -4.98 16.21
C LEU A 115 2.76 -5.68 15.54
N GLU A 116 3.82 -6.00 16.31
CA GLU A 116 4.96 -6.78 15.81
C GLU A 116 4.55 -8.18 15.32
N GLU A 117 3.65 -8.84 16.06
CA GLU A 117 3.12 -10.15 15.66
C GLU A 117 2.30 -10.08 14.36
N ILE A 118 1.50 -9.02 14.18
CA ILE A 118 0.76 -8.77 12.93
C ILE A 118 1.72 -8.55 11.75
N ILE A 119 2.82 -7.81 11.95
CA ILE A 119 3.83 -7.62 10.90
C ILE A 119 4.57 -8.93 10.61
N LYS A 120 4.90 -9.72 11.63
CA LYS A 120 5.64 -10.99 11.47
C LYS A 120 4.84 -12.04 10.70
N ARG A 121 3.54 -12.17 10.97
CA ARG A 121 2.68 -13.19 10.33
C ARG A 121 2.37 -12.92 8.86
N PHE A 122 2.51 -11.66 8.43
CA PHE A 122 2.21 -11.20 7.08
C PHE A 122 3.38 -11.42 6.11
#